data_AF-A0A158D745-F1
#
_entry.id   AF-A0A158D745-F1
#
_cell.length_a   1.000
_cell.length_b   1.000
_cell.length_c   1.000
_cell.angle_alpha   90.00
_cell.angle_beta   90.00
_cell.angle_gamma   90.00
#
_symmetry.space_group_name_H-M   'P 1'
#
loop_
_entity.id
_entity.type
_entity.pdbx_description
1 polymer ?
#
loop_
_entity_poly.entity_id
_entity_poly.type
_entity_poly.pdbx_seq_one_letter_code
_entity_poly.pdbx_strand_id
1 'polypeptide(L)'
;MTVALLLGYLTITTHIPSPPSATPCTEDWFNYIEENYFSTERGDIWSDPVRLDWTVDGDWRWFEYIEKEAGAMPASVGTSRQKRCEMLQSRLGSRLYILNDSIGLSISLPRRM
;
A
#
# COMPACT_ATOMS: atom_id res chain seq x y z
N MET A 1 -9.43 -25.71 -20.79
CA MET A 1 -9.76 -25.87 -19.36
C MET A 1 -8.74 -25.16 -18.45
N THR A 2 -7.44 -25.33 -18.70
CA THR A 2 -6.36 -24.63 -17.98
C THR A 2 -6.46 -23.10 -18.02
N VAL A 3 -6.73 -22.51 -19.20
CA VAL A 3 -6.88 -21.05 -19.34
C VAL A 3 -8.02 -20.50 -18.49
N ALA A 4 -9.16 -21.19 -18.44
CA ALA A 4 -10.31 -20.76 -17.63
C ALA A 4 -10.02 -20.82 -16.12
N LEU A 5 -9.29 -21.85 -15.68
CA LEU A 5 -8.84 -21.98 -14.29
C LEU A 5 -7.82 -20.89 -13.91
N LEU A 6 -6.88 -20.57 -14.82
CA LEU A 6 -5.91 -19.50 -14.62
C LEU A 6 -6.60 -18.13 -14.54
N LEU A 7 -7.54 -17.84 -15.43
CA LEU A 7 -8.31 -16.60 -15.40
C LEU A 7 -9.17 -16.49 -14.13
N GLY A 8 -9.85 -17.57 -13.74
CA GLY A 8 -10.62 -17.63 -12.50
C GLY A 8 -9.76 -17.41 -11.26
N TYR A 9 -8.58 -18.02 -11.20
CA TYR A 9 -7.63 -17.83 -10.12
C TYR A 9 -7.15 -16.38 -10.04
N LEU A 10 -6.78 -15.78 -11.17
CA LEU A 10 -6.35 -14.39 -11.24
C LEU A 10 -7.47 -13.45 -10.79
N THR A 11 -8.73 -13.68 -11.16
CA THR A 11 -9.84 -12.82 -10.70
C THR A 11 -10.09 -12.90 -9.20
N ILE A 12 -9.81 -14.03 -8.55
CA ILE A 12 -10.03 -14.20 -7.10
C ILE A 12 -8.86 -13.62 -6.28
N THR A 13 -7.64 -13.70 -6.83
CA THR A 13 -6.41 -13.29 -6.14
C THR A 13 -5.98 -11.86 -6.48
N THR A 14 -6.60 -11.24 -7.48
CA THR A 14 -6.36 -9.84 -7.84
C THR A 14 -7.32 -8.93 -7.09
N HIS A 15 -6.76 -8.02 -6.31
CA HIS A 15 -7.46 -6.99 -5.57
C HIS A 15 -7.21 -5.60 -6.18
N ILE A 16 -8.27 -4.78 -6.21
CA ILE A 16 -8.22 -3.40 -6.70
C ILE A 16 -8.78 -2.52 -5.60
N PRO A 17 -7.93 -2.00 -4.70
CA PRO A 17 -8.40 -1.22 -3.56
C PRO A 17 -8.96 0.13 -4.00
N SER A 18 -9.96 0.59 -3.26
CA SER A 18 -10.46 1.95 -3.36
C SER A 18 -9.59 2.89 -2.51
N PRO A 19 -9.55 4.20 -2.81
CA PRO A 19 -8.88 5.15 -1.94
C PRO A 19 -9.42 5.05 -0.51
N PRO A 20 -8.56 5.17 0.52
CA PRO A 20 -9.02 5.20 1.91
C PRO A 20 -10.02 6.34 2.09
N SER A 21 -11.19 6.05 2.65
CA SER A 21 -12.18 7.08 3.03
C SER A 21 -11.98 7.61 4.44
N ALA A 22 -11.21 6.90 5.27
CA ALA A 22 -10.86 7.31 6.62
C ALA A 22 -9.99 8.57 6.61
N THR A 23 -10.06 9.36 7.68
CA THR A 23 -9.23 10.55 7.85
C THR A 23 -7.75 10.15 7.90
N PRO A 24 -6.85 10.78 7.11
CA PRO A 24 -5.43 10.45 7.12
C PRO A 24 -4.82 10.52 8.53
N CYS A 25 -3.85 9.65 8.81
CA CYS A 25 -3.16 9.56 10.10
C CYS A 25 -4.02 9.08 11.29
N THR A 26 -5.21 8.52 11.04
CA THR A 26 -5.98 7.78 12.06
C THR A 26 -5.66 6.28 12.02
N GLU A 27 -5.93 5.57 13.11
CA GLU A 27 -5.78 4.11 13.19
C GLU A 27 -6.54 3.39 12.06
N ASP A 28 -7.81 3.75 11.85
CA ASP A 28 -8.63 3.19 10.77
C ASP A 28 -8.00 3.38 9.38
N TRP A 29 -7.30 4.50 9.18
CA TRP A 29 -6.61 4.79 7.93
C TRP A 29 -5.37 3.93 7.72
N PHE A 30 -4.57 3.72 8.78
CA PHE A 30 -3.41 2.83 8.71
C PHE A 30 -3.84 1.38 8.48
N ASN A 31 -4.81 0.89 9.24
CA ASN A 31 -5.36 -0.46 9.10
C ASN A 31 -5.90 -0.69 7.69
N TYR A 32 -6.64 0.27 7.14
CA TYR A 32 -7.14 0.16 5.77
C TYR A 32 -6.02 0.00 4.74
N ILE A 33 -4.91 0.72 4.89
CA ILE A 33 -3.76 0.63 3.97
C ILE A 33 -3.08 -0.75 4.07
N GLU A 34 -2.86 -1.24 5.29
CA GLU A 34 -2.21 -2.55 5.47
C GLU A 34 -3.08 -3.72 4.98
N GLU A 35 -4.40 -3.62 5.16
CA GLU A 35 -5.34 -4.65 4.75
C GLU A 35 -5.60 -4.68 3.23
N ASN A 36 -5.65 -3.50 2.59
CA ASN A 36 -6.15 -3.37 1.23
C ASN A 36 -5.07 -3.01 0.20
N TYR A 37 -3.93 -2.46 0.62
CA TYR A 37 -2.84 -2.07 -0.28
C TYR A 37 -1.60 -2.95 -0.10
N PHE A 38 -0.68 -2.56 0.77
CA PHE A 38 0.63 -3.18 0.87
C PHE A 38 0.79 -3.73 2.28
N SER A 39 0.74 -5.06 2.41
CA SER A 39 0.90 -5.71 3.70
C SER A 39 2.37 -5.71 4.11
N THR A 40 2.64 -5.10 5.26
CA THR A 40 3.96 -5.03 5.90
C THR A 40 4.40 -6.34 6.56
N GLU A 41 3.47 -7.25 6.84
CA GLU A 41 3.75 -8.60 7.33
C GLU A 41 4.43 -9.48 6.28
N ARG A 42 4.34 -9.08 5.01
CA ARG A 42 4.83 -9.83 3.86
C ARG A 42 6.19 -9.31 3.39
N GLY A 43 7.08 -9.04 4.35
CA GLY A 43 8.49 -8.83 4.11
C GLY A 43 9.02 -9.97 3.25
N ASP A 44 9.36 -9.62 2.02
CA ASP A 44 10.37 -10.30 1.23
C ASP A 44 11.57 -10.64 2.12
N ILE A 45 12.16 -11.80 1.86
CA ILE A 45 13.26 -12.47 2.57
C ILE A 45 14.55 -11.60 2.73
N TRP A 46 14.51 -10.35 2.27
CA TRP A 46 15.55 -9.32 2.31
C TRP A 46 15.22 -8.13 3.23
N SER A 47 13.99 -8.04 3.76
CA SER A 47 13.52 -6.99 4.64
C SER A 47 13.62 -7.44 6.10
N ASP A 48 14.57 -6.85 6.83
CA ASP A 48 14.81 -6.98 8.27
C ASP A 48 13.50 -7.16 9.07
N PRO A 49 13.35 -8.19 9.93
CA PRO A 49 12.12 -8.54 10.65
C PRO A 49 11.73 -7.57 11.76
N VAL A 50 12.17 -6.31 11.69
CA VAL A 50 11.58 -5.24 12.48
C VAL A 50 10.19 -5.02 11.91
N ARG A 51 9.21 -5.65 12.56
CA ARG A 51 7.78 -5.42 12.41
C ARG A 51 7.55 -3.94 12.11
N LEU A 52 7.21 -3.62 10.85
CA LEU A 52 6.90 -2.26 10.41
C LEU A 52 5.55 -1.91 11.05
N ASP A 53 5.61 -1.45 12.30
CA ASP A 53 4.43 -1.22 13.13
C ASP A 53 4.14 0.29 13.15
N TRP A 54 3.06 0.68 12.47
CA TRP A 54 2.63 2.08 12.41
C TRP A 54 2.20 2.63 13.79
N THR A 55 1.89 1.77 14.77
CA THR A 55 1.47 2.15 16.13
C THR A 55 2.62 2.73 16.96
N VAL A 56 3.87 2.48 16.56
CA VAL A 56 5.04 3.15 17.13
C VAL A 56 5.19 4.53 16.48
N ASP A 57 4.32 5.46 16.87
CA ASP A 57 4.29 6.88 16.47
C ASP A 57 4.88 7.25 15.09
N GLY A 58 4.50 6.48 14.07
CA GLY A 58 4.96 6.63 12.70
C GLY A 58 6.37 6.09 12.48
N ASP A 59 6.56 4.78 12.68
CA ASP A 59 7.78 4.08 12.29
C ASP A 59 8.16 4.53 10.88
N TRP A 60 9.24 5.29 10.81
CA TRP A 60 9.71 5.92 9.60
C TRP A 60 9.89 4.88 8.48
N ARG A 61 10.24 3.64 8.85
CA ARG A 61 10.37 2.49 7.96
C ARG A 61 9.04 2.06 7.37
N TRP A 62 7.95 2.08 8.13
CA TRP A 62 6.60 1.80 7.61
C TRP A 62 6.27 2.76 6.47
N PHE A 63 6.44 4.06 6.71
CA PHE A 63 6.16 5.03 5.66
C PHE A 63 7.14 4.93 4.50
N GLU A 64 8.44 4.70 4.72
CA GLU A 64 9.39 4.48 3.62
C GLU A 64 8.98 3.32 2.73
N TYR A 65 8.57 2.20 3.33
CA TYR A 65 8.07 1.03 2.62
C TYR A 65 6.80 1.36 1.82
N ILE A 66 5.77 1.87 2.48
CA ILE A 66 4.49 2.16 1.82
C ILE A 66 4.62 3.27 0.77
N GLU A 67 5.39 4.32 1.02
CA GLU A 67 5.66 5.39 0.06
C GLU A 67 6.36 4.82 -1.19
N LYS A 68 7.36 3.94 -1.00
CA LYS A 68 8.06 3.26 -2.09
C LYS A 68 7.11 2.38 -2.90
N GLU A 69 6.31 1.53 -2.25
CA GLU A 69 5.33 0.66 -2.92
C GLU A 69 4.22 1.44 -3.64
N ALA A 70 3.77 2.55 -3.04
CA ALA A 70 2.84 3.48 -3.69
C ALA A 70 3.47 4.24 -4.88
N GLY A 71 4.79 4.09 -5.09
CA GLY A 71 5.59 4.85 -6.04
C GLY A 71 5.68 6.34 -5.69
N ALA A 72 5.32 6.73 -4.47
CA ALA A 72 5.53 8.07 -3.97
C ALA A 72 7.03 8.34 -3.80
N MET A 73 7.42 9.60 -3.95
CA MET A 73 8.78 9.99 -3.60
C MET A 73 8.88 9.98 -2.07
N PRO A 74 9.91 9.35 -1.48
CA PRO A 74 10.08 9.35 -0.04
C PRO A 74 10.05 10.77 0.49
N ALA A 75 9.30 11.01 1.56
CA ALA A 75 9.25 12.33 2.16
C ALA A 75 10.66 12.77 2.59
N SER A 76 11.01 14.05 2.41
CA SER A 76 12.30 14.56 2.85
C SER A 76 12.44 14.46 4.36
N VAL A 77 13.68 14.29 4.85
CA VAL A 77 14.02 14.35 6.28
C VAL A 77 13.40 15.61 6.89
N GLY A 78 12.63 15.46 7.97
CA GLY A 78 11.93 16.55 8.65
C GLY A 78 10.48 16.79 8.19
N THR A 79 9.95 16.03 7.24
CA THR A 79 8.52 16.08 6.91
C THR A 79 7.69 15.55 8.08
N SER A 80 6.69 16.32 8.53
CA SER A 80 5.84 15.90 9.64
C SER A 80 5.01 14.66 9.27
N ARG A 81 4.70 13.81 10.26
CA ARG A 81 3.87 12.62 10.08
C ARG A 81 2.54 12.93 9.38
N GLN A 82 1.86 13.98 9.83
CA GLN A 82 0.61 14.44 9.22
C GLN A 82 0.77 14.71 7.73
N LYS A 83 1.86 15.39 7.34
CA LYS A 83 2.10 15.73 5.94
C LYS A 83 2.37 14.49 5.08
N ARG A 84 3.09 13.50 5.63
CA ARG A 84 3.32 12.20 4.96
C ARG A 84 1.99 11.46 4.72
N CYS A 85 1.12 11.40 5.74
CA CYS A 85 -0.21 10.82 5.58
C CYS A 85 -1.04 11.50 4.48
N GLU A 86 -1.06 12.84 4.45
CA GLU A 86 -1.78 13.59 3.41
C GLU A 86 -1.21 13.33 2.00
N MET A 87 0.11 13.31 1.87
CA MET A 87 0.78 13.04 0.59
C MET A 87 0.47 11.62 0.11
N LEU A 88 0.53 10.65 1.01
CA LEU A 88 0.22 9.27 0.72
C LEU A 88 -1.26 9.10 0.36
N GLN A 89 -2.18 9.69 1.12
CA GLN A 89 -3.61 9.72 0.79
C GLN A 89 -3.85 10.28 -0.61
N SER A 90 -3.24 11.41 -0.94
CA SER A 90 -3.35 12.03 -2.26
C SER A 90 -2.81 11.11 -3.36
N ARG A 91 -1.71 10.41 -3.09
CA ARG A 91 -1.12 9.43 -4.02
C ARG A 91 -2.05 8.23 -4.24
N LEU A 92 -2.59 7.65 -3.19
CA LEU A 92 -3.53 6.52 -3.25
C LEU A 92 -4.84 6.91 -3.96
N GLY A 93 -5.29 8.14 -3.78
CA GLY A 93 -6.46 8.69 -4.46
C GLY A 93 -6.24 8.92 -5.97
N SER A 94 -5.06 9.42 -6.34
CA SER A 94 -4.74 9.77 -7.74
C SER A 94 -4.37 8.58 -8.63
N ARG A 95 -4.23 7.38 -8.05
CA ARG A 95 -3.82 6.18 -8.78
C ARG A 95 -4.77 5.01 -8.56
N LEU A 96 -4.95 4.22 -9.61
CA LEU A 96 -5.55 2.89 -9.56
C LEU A 96 -4.43 1.89 -9.26
N TYR A 97 -4.65 1.05 -8.26
CA TYR A 97 -3.73 -0.03 -7.89
C TYR A 97 -4.38 -1.37 -8.24
N ILE A 98 -3.62 -2.25 -8.88
CA ILE A 98 -4.01 -3.62 -9.20
C ILE A 98 -2.97 -4.52 -8.55
N LEU A 99 -3.39 -5.25 -7.53
CA LEU A 99 -2.53 -5.98 -6.62
C LEU A 99 -2.87 -7.47 -6.68
N ASN A 100 -1.87 -8.33 -6.82
CA ASN A 100 -2.06 -9.77 -6.72
C ASN A 100 -0.89 -10.41 -5.97
N ASP A 101 -1.14 -10.70 -4.71
CA ASP A 101 -0.15 -11.21 -3.78
C ASP A 101 0.35 -12.61 -4.16
N SER A 102 -0.51 -13.43 -4.75
CA SER A 102 -0.18 -14.82 -5.09
C SER A 102 0.89 -14.93 -6.17
N ILE A 103 1.07 -13.88 -6.97
CA ILE A 103 2.07 -13.82 -8.04
C ILE A 103 3.00 -12.61 -7.93
N GLY A 104 2.96 -11.86 -6.83
CA GLY A 104 3.78 -10.67 -6.61
C GLY A 104 3.50 -9.52 -7.59
N LEU A 105 2.26 -9.38 -8.06
CA LEU A 105 1.88 -8.31 -8.98
C LEU A 105 1.53 -7.03 -8.19
N SER A 106 2.19 -5.93 -8.53
CA SER A 106 1.82 -4.58 -8.08
C SER A 106 1.89 -3.62 -9.25
N ILE A 107 0.73 -3.24 -9.78
CA ILE A 107 0.62 -2.27 -10.88
C ILE A 107 -0.08 -1.02 -10.37
N SER A 108 0.49 0.14 -10.65
CA SER A 108 -0.17 1.43 -10.41
C SER A 108 -0.31 2.24 -11.69
N LEU A 109 -1.50 2.79 -11.92
CA LEU A 109 -1.85 3.56 -13.11
C LEU A 109 -2.46 4.91 -12.69
N PRO A 110 -2.28 6.00 -13.45
CA PRO A 110 -3.00 7.24 -13.21
C PRO A 110 -4.52 6.97 -13.25
N ARG A 111 -5.25 7.39 -12.22
CA ARG A 111 -6.71 7.29 -12.22
C ARG A 111 -7.24 8.41 -13.12
N ARG A 112 -7.86 8.07 -14.25
CA ARG A 112 -8.60 9.05 -15.05
C ARG A 112 -9.90 9.35 -14.30
N MET A 113 -10.07 10.61 -13.89
CA MET A 113 -11.33 11.14 -13.38
C MET A 113 -12.31 11.38 -14.54
#